data_AF-A0A662MCJ9-F1
#
_entry.id   AF-A0A662MCJ9-F1
#
_cell.length_a   1.000
_cell.length_b   1.000
_cell.length_c   1.000
_cell.angle_alpha   90.00
_cell.angle_beta   90.00
_cell.angle_gamma   90.00
#
_symmetry.space_group_name_H-M   'P 1'
#
loop_
_entity.id
_entity.type
_entity.pdbx_description
1 polymer ?
#
loop_
_entity_poly.entity_id
_entity_poly.type
_entity_poly.pdbx_seq_one_letter_code
_entity_poly.pdbx_strand_id
1 'polypeptide(L)'
;MLENVLYFFKGFAQGFRENAISYIEMEERELENVFSLLLMASFIGLPSPPTTLVIRLLPHMAREIIVMQSKSRRLDDLLGEVAGMFEIG
;
A
#
# COMPACT_ATOMS: atom_id res chain seq x y z
N MET A 1 -37.10 -4.27 19.21
CA MET A 1 -35.96 -5.11 19.66
C MET A 1 -35.29 -5.83 18.49
N LEU A 2 -36.05 -6.55 17.65
CA LEU A 2 -35.54 -7.20 16.42
C LEU A 2 -34.90 -6.23 15.39
N GLU A 3 -35.48 -5.04 15.22
CA GLU A 3 -34.94 -4.01 14.32
C GLU A 3 -33.53 -3.56 14.73
N ASN A 4 -33.30 -3.29 16.01
CA ASN A 4 -31.99 -2.89 16.53
C ASN A 4 -30.93 -3.97 16.30
N VAL A 5 -31.31 -5.25 16.42
CA VAL A 5 -30.40 -6.38 16.12
C VAL A 5 -30.07 -6.40 14.63
N LEU A 6 -31.04 -6.18 13.74
CA LEU A 6 -30.81 -6.10 12.29
C LEU A 6 -29.92 -4.91 11.88
N TYR A 7 -30.13 -3.74 12.49
CA TYR A 7 -29.26 -2.58 12.29
C TYR A 7 -27.85 -2.83 12.79
N PHE A 8 -27.68 -3.48 13.95
CA PHE A 8 -26.39 -3.88 14.47
C PHE A 8 -25.67 -4.86 13.51
N PHE A 9 -26.34 -5.89 13.01
CA PHE A 9 -25.76 -6.83 12.04
C PHE A 9 -25.38 -6.16 10.72
N LYS A 10 -26.18 -5.20 10.23
CA LYS A 10 -25.83 -4.41 9.04
C LYS A 10 -24.58 -3.55 9.26
N GLY A 11 -24.50 -2.84 10.39
CA GLY A 11 -23.33 -2.05 10.75
C GLY A 11 -22.07 -2.91 10.90
N PHE A 12 -22.21 -4.09 11.52
CA PHE A 12 -21.12 -5.04 11.67
C PHE A 12 -20.62 -5.57 10.31
N ALA A 13 -21.53 -5.97 9.42
CA ALA A 13 -21.17 -6.46 8.08
C ALA A 13 -20.53 -5.35 7.22
N GLN A 14 -20.98 -4.10 7.38
CA GLN A 14 -20.40 -2.95 6.71
C GLN A 14 -18.98 -2.67 7.22
N GLY A 15 -18.76 -2.63 8.53
CA GLY A 15 -17.42 -2.45 9.10
C GLY A 15 -16.44 -3.54 8.67
N PHE A 16 -16.89 -4.80 8.59
CA PHE A 16 -16.06 -5.90 8.10
C PHE A 16 -15.65 -5.72 6.64
N ARG A 17 -16.56 -5.22 5.80
CA ARG A 17 -16.27 -4.90 4.41
C ARG A 17 -15.29 -3.74 4.29
N GLU A 18 -15.50 -2.67 5.05
CA GLU A 18 -14.62 -1.48 5.04
C GLU A 18 -13.20 -1.84 5.46
N ASN A 19 -13.05 -2.67 6.50
CA ASN A 19 -11.75 -3.20 6.91
C ASN A 19 -11.08 -3.99 5.78
N ALA A 20 -11.81 -4.92 5.15
CA ALA A 20 -11.26 -5.72 4.05
C ALA A 20 -10.81 -4.86 2.87
N ILE A 21 -11.56 -3.82 2.51
CA ILE A 21 -11.17 -2.86 1.47
C ILE A 21 -9.89 -2.12 1.88
N SER A 22 -9.83 -1.62 3.11
CA SER A 22 -8.66 -0.92 3.63
C SER A 22 -7.39 -1.77 3.59
N TYR A 23 -7.48 -3.07 3.91
CA TYR A 23 -6.34 -3.99 3.80
C TYR A 23 -5.84 -4.12 2.36
N ILE A 24 -6.76 -4.28 1.40
CA ILE A 24 -6.41 -4.40 -0.02
C ILE A 24 -5.78 -3.10 -0.55
N GLU A 25 -6.33 -1.94 -0.19
CA GLU A 25 -5.77 -0.64 -0.56
C GLU A 25 -4.39 -0.41 0.05
N MET A 26 -4.14 -0.93 1.26
CA MET A 26 -2.82 -0.90 1.86
C MET A 26 -1.83 -1.79 1.09
N GLU A 27 -2.20 -3.03 0.81
CA GLU A 27 -1.38 -3.98 0.05
C GLU A 27 -1.02 -3.44 -1.35
N GLU A 28 -1.99 -2.83 -2.03
CA GLU A 28 -1.80 -2.17 -3.32
C GLU A 28 -0.70 -1.10 -3.25
N ARG A 29 -0.77 -0.21 -2.27
CA ARG A 29 0.25 0.84 -2.06
C ARG A 29 1.63 0.29 -1.73
N GLU A 30 1.72 -0.82 -0.98
CA GLU A 30 3.00 -1.48 -0.72
C GLU A 30 3.60 -2.08 -1.99
N LEU A 31 2.78 -2.70 -2.84
CA LEU A 31 3.23 -3.23 -4.13
C LEU A 31 3.69 -2.12 -5.08
N GLU A 32 2.98 -0.99 -5.15
CA GLU A 32 3.40 0.19 -5.92
C GLU A 32 4.76 0.73 -5.46
N ASN A 33 4.98 0.78 -4.16
CA ASN A 33 6.24 1.22 -3.56
C ASN A 33 7.39 0.27 -3.93
N VAL A 34 7.20 -1.05 -3.77
CA VAL A 34 8.20 -2.06 -4.15
C VAL A 34 8.49 -2.02 -5.65
N PHE A 35 7.46 -1.92 -6.48
CA PHE A 35 7.61 -1.81 -7.93
C PHE A 35 8.43 -0.58 -8.34
N SER A 36 8.17 0.56 -7.71
CA SER A 36 8.93 1.80 -7.94
C SER A 36 10.40 1.64 -7.56
N LEU A 37 10.68 1.04 -6.41
CA LEU A 37 12.04 0.75 -5.96
C LEU A 37 12.76 -0.20 -6.93
N LEU A 38 12.09 -1.23 -7.44
CA LEU A 38 12.65 -2.18 -8.41
C LEU A 38 13.01 -1.51 -9.75
N LEU A 39 12.16 -0.62 -10.25
CA LEU A 39 12.44 0.11 -11.48
C LEU A 39 13.56 1.14 -11.30
N MET A 40 13.61 1.78 -10.14
CA MET A 40 14.66 2.73 -9.75
C MET A 40 15.95 2.05 -9.26
N ALA A 41 15.96 0.72 -9.13
CA ALA A 41 17.06 -0.06 -8.54
C ALA A 41 18.42 0.21 -9.22
N SER A 42 18.41 0.51 -10.52
CA SER A 42 19.62 0.87 -11.28
C SER A 42 20.32 2.12 -10.75
N PHE A 43 19.57 3.08 -10.20
CA PHE A 43 20.12 4.32 -9.66
C PHE A 43 20.77 4.13 -8.29
N ILE A 44 20.57 2.97 -7.65
CA ILE A 44 21.16 2.60 -6.36
C ILE A 44 22.09 1.40 -6.45
N GLY A 45 22.51 1.01 -7.66
CA GLY A 45 23.47 -0.08 -7.89
C GLY A 45 22.91 -1.49 -7.70
N LEU A 46 21.59 -1.64 -7.66
CA LEU A 46 20.90 -2.93 -7.60
C LEU A 46 20.52 -3.41 -9.01
N PRO A 47 20.39 -4.73 -9.24
CA PRO A 47 19.98 -5.26 -10.53
C PRO A 47 18.59 -4.73 -10.90
N SER A 48 18.51 -3.95 -11.96
CA SER A 48 17.26 -3.41 -12.47
C SER A 48 16.75 -4.21 -13.67
N PRO A 49 15.45 -4.10 -13.97
CA PRO A 49 14.94 -4.47 -15.28
C PRO A 49 15.68 -3.72 -16.40
N PRO A 50 15.66 -4.23 -17.65
CA PRO A 50 16.31 -3.58 -18.78
C PRO A 50 15.86 -2.12 -18.94
N THR A 51 16.79 -1.18 -19.14
CA THR A 51 16.50 0.27 -19.21
C THR A 51 15.41 0.62 -20.22
N THR A 52 15.35 -0.08 -21.35
CA THR A 52 14.29 0.08 -22.37
C THR A 52 12.89 -0.15 -21.79
N LEU A 53 12.74 -1.12 -20.89
CA LEU A 53 11.46 -1.40 -20.23
C LEU A 53 11.13 -0.27 -19.24
N VAL A 54 12.12 0.15 -18.43
CA VAL A 54 11.96 1.24 -17.46
C VAL A 54 11.47 2.52 -18.16
N ILE A 55 12.13 2.95 -19.24
CA ILE A 55 11.77 4.16 -20.00
C ILE A 55 10.34 4.10 -20.53
N ARG A 56 9.87 2.92 -20.97
CA ARG A 56 8.49 2.74 -21.44
C ARG A 56 7.46 2.81 -20.32
N LEU A 57 7.84 2.39 -19.12
CA LEU A 57 6.95 2.38 -17.95
C LEU A 57 6.92 3.74 -17.24
N LEU A 58 8.01 4.50 -17.26
CA LEU A 58 8.12 5.80 -16.57
C LEU A 58 6.91 6.75 -16.76
N PRO A 59 6.33 6.92 -17.97
CA PRO A 59 5.16 7.79 -18.16
C PRO A 59 3.91 7.36 -17.38
N HIS A 60 3.83 6.08 -17.01
CA HIS A 60 2.72 5.50 -16.27
C HIS A 60 2.93 5.49 -14.76
N MET A 61 4.14 5.81 -14.28
CA MET A 61 4.54 5.66 -12.87
C MET A 61 4.32 6.91 -11.99
N ALA A 62 3.58 7.90 -12.48
CA ALA A 62 3.46 9.18 -11.77
C ALA A 62 2.88 9.00 -10.35
N ARG A 63 1.91 8.10 -10.19
CA ARG A 63 1.28 7.82 -8.89
C ARG A 63 2.23 7.08 -7.97
N GLU A 64 2.87 6.04 -8.47
CA GLU A 64 3.71 5.11 -7.73
C GLU A 64 4.97 5.83 -7.21
N ILE A 65 5.53 6.75 -7.99
CA ILE A 65 6.62 7.64 -7.55
C ILE A 65 6.17 8.52 -6.37
N ILE A 66 4.95 9.07 -6.40
CA ILE A 66 4.41 9.89 -5.30
C ILE A 66 4.20 9.02 -4.05
N VAL A 67 3.68 7.81 -4.21
CA VAL A 67 3.48 6.86 -3.11
C VAL A 67 4.82 6.49 -2.48
N MET A 68 5.83 6.17 -3.28
CA MET A 68 7.19 5.88 -2.81
C MET A 68 7.81 7.06 -2.05
N GLN A 69 7.66 8.29 -2.53
CA GLN A 69 8.13 9.50 -1.83
C GLN A 69 7.43 9.68 -0.47
N SER A 70 6.12 9.44 -0.42
CA SER A 70 5.35 9.54 0.82
C SER A 70 5.80 8.53 1.87
N LYS A 71 6.12 7.29 1.45
CA LYS A 71 6.69 6.23 2.30
C LYS A 71 8.09 6.58 2.76
N SER A 72 8.95 7.09 1.88
CA SER A 72 10.29 7.55 2.24
C SER A 72 10.29 8.65 3.31
N ARG A 73 9.23 9.47 3.38
CA ARG A 73 9.12 10.52 4.39
C ARG A 73 8.73 9.98 5.77
N ARG A 74 8.12 8.80 5.85
CA ARG A 74 7.64 8.14 7.07
C ARG A 74 8.56 7.02 7.55
N LEU A 75 9.81 6.96 7.05
CA LEU A 75 10.76 5.91 7.39
C LEU A 75 11.06 5.83 8.89
N ASP A 76 10.90 6.94 9.61
CA ASP A 76 11.05 7.05 11.06
C ASP A 76 9.98 6.30 11.86
N ASP A 77 8.82 6.01 11.27
CA ASP A 77 7.68 5.30 11.90
C ASP A 77 7.38 3.95 11.22
N LEU A 78 8.31 3.43 10.41
CA LEU A 78 8.13 2.17 9.68
C LEU A 78 7.81 1.00 10.60
N LEU A 79 8.48 0.91 11.76
CA LEU A 79 8.25 -0.21 12.67
C LEU A 79 6.88 -0.11 13.35
N GLY A 80 6.37 1.11 13.59
CA GLY A 80 5.02 1.33 14.10
C GLY A 80 3.95 0.97 13.07
N GLU A 81 4.18 1.33 11.80
CA GLU A 81 3.29 0.96 10.69
C GLU A 81 3.23 -0.56 10.50
N VAL A 82 4.38 -1.24 10.52
CA VAL A 82 4.48 -2.71 10.42
C VAL A 82 3.88 -3.40 11.66
N ALA A 83 4.12 -2.89 12.87
CA ALA A 83 3.51 -3.42 14.08
C ALA A 83 1.98 -3.32 14.05
N GLY A 84 1.45 -2.18 13.58
CA GLY A 84 0.01 -1.98 13.35
C GLY A 84 -0.57 -2.94 12.30
N MET A 85 0.19 -3.26 11.24
CA MET A 85 -0.23 -4.25 10.22
C MET A 85 -0.42 -5.65 10.79
N PHE A 86 0.44 -6.08 11.72
CA PHE A 86 0.35 -7.40 12.32
C PHE A 86 -0.58 -7.43 13.56
N GLU A 87 -1.26 -6.32 13.87
CA GLU A 87 -1.99 -6.12 15.14
C GLU A 87 -1.11 -6.43 16.37
N ILE A 88 0.21 -6.29 16.23
CA ILE A 88 1.17 -6.49 17.31
C ILE A 88 1.30 -5.13 18.02
N GLY A 89 0.40 -4.91 18.98
CA GLY A 89 0.33 -3.72 19.82
C GLY A 89 -0.36 -4.02 21.14
#